data_AF-A0A918NJY4-F1
#
_entry.id   AF-A0A918NJY4-F1
#
_cell.length_a   1.000
_cell.length_b   1.000
_cell.length_c   1.000
_cell.angle_alpha   90.00
_cell.angle_beta   90.00
_cell.angle_gamma   90.00
#
_symmetry.space_group_name_H-M   'P 1'
#
loop_
_entity.id
_entity.type
_entity.pdbx_description
1 polymer ?
#
loop_
_entity_poly.entity_id
_entity_poly.type
_entity_poly.pdbx_seq_one_letter_code
_entity_poly.pdbx_strand_id
1 'polypeptide(L)'
;MGDTAGGTPEREALLVRARKWVTRQLPFYAARGEVGPWEQKEGLRARISELEAILQAATERALSDETRRDVARNYSDKASAELDRAKDVLGHNDHPRRRRVAHLGVAQSHVDAALNLMVWMASRDDVKALLPQMLALIEEHFDPGDPRRVRATELARRLEHDEEVDHDGAGTSAAVLTLSERVFLAETVSLARRLLRKETLRVRSFVWIVASVTVGLTVAAVGVAVMSCIWETAIPLCFTPEANGKYKVVCPSSFSVAYDRPPTAKQIERTTRAQDYLIVEIVGLLSASIAAAATLKRIRGTALPYNVPVVLTLLKLPMGALTAGLGLLLMRGGFVPGLSALDSTAQIIGWAIIFGYSQQLFTKFVDSQGQAVLDSVHGPNNLPAPAGPDARH
;
A
#
# COMPACT_ATOMS: atom_id res chain seq x y z
N MET A 1 1.49 -9.44 63.27
CA MET A 1 2.80 -9.71 62.63
C MET A 1 2.79 -11.13 62.15
N GLY A 2 2.82 -11.32 60.83
CA GLY A 2 2.70 -12.64 60.19
C GLY A 2 2.45 -12.46 58.70
N ASP A 3 3.51 -12.07 57.99
CA ASP A 3 3.54 -11.97 56.53
C ASP A 3 3.42 -13.35 55.89
N THR A 4 2.48 -13.51 54.95
CA THR A 4 2.46 -14.64 54.01
C THR A 4 2.49 -14.11 52.58
N ALA A 5 3.67 -13.70 52.12
CA ALA A 5 3.97 -13.46 50.71
C ALA A 5 4.43 -14.77 50.06
N GLY A 6 3.47 -15.59 49.63
CA GLY A 6 3.70 -16.84 48.88
C GLY A 6 3.51 -16.62 47.39
N GLY A 7 4.36 -15.80 46.76
CA GLY A 7 4.43 -15.66 45.31
C GLY A 7 5.33 -16.76 44.72
N THR A 8 4.77 -17.64 43.90
CA THR A 8 5.45 -18.83 43.39
C THR A 8 6.61 -18.47 42.43
N PRO A 9 7.85 -18.96 42.67
CA PRO A 9 9.03 -18.69 41.83
C PRO A 9 8.93 -19.27 40.40
N GLU A 10 7.92 -20.10 40.16
CA GLU A 10 7.70 -20.81 38.90
C GLU A 10 7.13 -19.91 37.79
N ARG A 11 6.29 -18.91 38.13
CA ARG A 11 5.73 -17.96 37.16
C ARG A 11 6.77 -16.98 36.63
N GLU A 12 7.68 -16.50 37.48
CA GLU A 12 8.78 -15.63 37.05
C GLU A 12 9.77 -16.37 36.16
N ALA A 13 10.09 -17.63 36.48
CA ALA A 13 10.96 -18.46 35.66
C ALA A 13 10.38 -18.72 34.25
N LEU A 14 9.06 -18.85 34.14
CA LEU A 14 8.34 -19.07 32.87
C LEU A 14 8.28 -17.78 32.03
N LEU A 15 8.07 -16.62 32.65
CA LEU A 15 8.12 -15.32 31.98
C LEU A 15 9.53 -14.95 31.50
N VAL A 16 10.56 -15.27 32.30
CA VAL A 16 11.97 -15.08 31.90
C VAL A 16 12.33 -16.02 30.76
N ARG A 17 11.89 -17.29 30.79
CA ARG A 17 12.07 -18.23 29.67
C ARG A 17 11.33 -17.79 28.41
N ALA A 18 10.09 -17.31 28.52
CA ALA A 18 9.31 -16.79 27.41
C ALA A 18 9.98 -15.54 26.80
N ARG A 19 10.43 -14.60 27.62
CA ARG A 19 11.18 -13.40 27.16
C ARG A 19 12.50 -13.78 26.49
N LYS A 20 13.22 -14.78 27.03
CA LYS A 20 14.48 -15.29 26.46
C LYS A 20 14.26 -16.09 25.17
N TRP A 21 13.09 -16.72 25.01
CA TRP A 21 12.70 -17.44 23.79
C TRP A 21 12.25 -16.48 22.68
N VAL A 22 11.42 -15.48 23.01
CA VAL A 22 11.03 -14.39 22.09
C VAL A 22 12.26 -13.60 21.61
N THR A 23 13.26 -13.39 22.46
CA THR A 23 14.50 -12.70 22.07
C THR A 23 15.53 -13.59 21.35
N ARG A 24 15.47 -14.92 21.49
CA ARG A 24 16.35 -15.86 20.75
C ARG A 24 15.79 -16.31 19.40
N GLN A 25 14.47 -16.29 19.20
CA GLN A 25 13.84 -16.72 17.95
C GLN A 25 13.38 -15.60 17.00
N LEU A 26 13.57 -14.33 17.38
CA LEU A 26 13.42 -13.21 16.44
C LEU A 26 14.79 -12.71 15.98
N PRO A 27 15.45 -13.35 15.01
CA PRO A 27 16.58 -12.76 14.30
C PRO A 27 16.07 -11.70 13.30
N PHE A 28 15.14 -10.84 13.71
CA PHE A 28 14.60 -9.80 12.81
C PHE A 28 15.60 -8.66 12.53
N TYR A 29 16.74 -8.64 13.22
CA TYR A 29 17.78 -7.63 13.03
C TYR A 29 19.08 -8.15 12.41
N ALA A 30 19.17 -9.44 12.08
CA ALA A 30 20.43 -10.05 11.63
C ALA A 30 20.39 -10.67 10.22
N ALA A 31 19.31 -10.50 9.47
CA ALA A 31 19.34 -10.68 8.02
C ALA A 31 19.79 -9.35 7.39
N ARG A 32 21.09 -9.19 7.14
CA ARG A 32 21.64 -8.16 6.24
C ARG A 32 21.34 -8.46 4.76
N GLY A 33 20.24 -9.17 4.46
CA GLY A 33 19.66 -9.17 3.12
C GLY A 33 19.07 -7.78 2.90
N GLU A 34 19.33 -7.17 1.76
CA GLU A 34 18.80 -5.86 1.41
C GLU A 34 17.26 -5.91 1.41
N VAL A 35 16.63 -5.52 2.53
CA VAL A 35 15.17 -5.45 2.64
C VAL A 35 14.72 -4.16 1.94
N GLY A 36 14.50 -4.24 0.64
CA GLY A 36 14.09 -3.12 -0.19
C GLY A 36 13.78 -3.55 -1.61
N PRO A 37 13.23 -2.64 -2.43
CA PRO A 37 12.95 -2.89 -3.84
C PRO A 37 14.25 -2.96 -4.67
N TRP A 38 15.06 -3.99 -4.44
CA TRP A 38 16.34 -4.24 -5.13
C TRP A 38 16.16 -4.27 -6.65
N GLU A 39 15.11 -4.92 -7.15
CA GLU A 39 14.79 -4.97 -8.59
C GLU A 39 14.60 -3.57 -9.18
N GLN A 40 13.90 -2.68 -8.49
CA GLN A 40 13.66 -1.31 -8.96
C GLN A 40 14.93 -0.48 -8.90
N LYS A 41 15.76 -0.72 -7.88
CA LYS A 41 17.06 -0.07 -7.75
C LYS A 41 17.99 -0.46 -8.89
N GLU A 42 18.14 -1.76 -9.15
CA GLU A 42 18.99 -2.24 -10.24
C GLU A 42 18.40 -1.87 -11.61
N GLY A 43 17.08 -1.90 -11.76
CA GLY A 43 16.40 -1.40 -12.95
C GLY A 43 16.69 0.09 -13.20
N LEU A 44 16.63 0.92 -12.16
CA LEU A 44 16.95 2.36 -12.28
C LEU A 44 18.44 2.58 -12.56
N ARG A 45 19.34 1.79 -11.99
CA ARG A 45 20.78 1.84 -12.32
C ARG A 45 21.04 1.47 -13.77
N ALA A 46 20.43 0.39 -14.26
CA ALA A 46 20.54 -0.01 -15.66
C ALA A 46 20.04 1.12 -16.58
N ARG A 47 18.92 1.75 -16.22
CA ARG A 47 18.38 2.91 -16.96
C ARG A 47 19.32 4.12 -16.93
N ILE A 48 19.97 4.42 -15.81
CA ILE A 48 20.97 5.49 -15.73
C ILE A 48 22.13 5.19 -16.70
N SER A 49 22.69 3.98 -16.69
CA SER A 49 23.77 3.60 -17.61
C SER A 49 23.36 3.69 -19.09
N GLU A 50 22.13 3.32 -19.43
CA GLU A 50 21.58 3.48 -20.78
C GLU A 50 21.50 4.97 -21.17
N LEU A 51 21.02 5.82 -20.26
CA LEU A 51 20.92 7.26 -20.50
C LEU A 51 22.28 7.94 -20.59
N GLU A 52 23.29 7.50 -19.83
CA GLU A 52 24.67 7.96 -19.97
C GLU A 52 25.19 7.71 -21.40
N ALA A 53 24.96 6.51 -21.93
CA ALA A 53 25.36 6.16 -23.29
C ALA A 53 24.60 6.97 -24.36
N ILE A 54 23.28 7.15 -24.20
CA ILE A 54 22.47 7.97 -25.10
C ILE A 54 22.92 9.44 -25.05
N LEU A 55 23.19 9.98 -23.86
CA LEU A 55 23.67 11.34 -23.66
C LEU A 55 25.01 11.57 -24.36
N GLN A 56 25.95 10.63 -24.23
CA GLN A 56 27.25 10.71 -24.89
C GLN A 56 27.08 10.77 -26.42
N ALA A 57 26.32 9.83 -26.99
CA ALA A 57 26.09 9.77 -28.43
C ALA A 57 25.35 11.02 -28.96
N ALA A 58 24.41 11.57 -28.19
CA ALA A 58 23.71 12.80 -28.53
C ALA A 58 24.64 14.02 -28.46
N THR A 59 25.55 14.06 -27.49
CA THR A 59 26.53 15.14 -27.31
C THR A 59 27.52 15.18 -28.47
N GLU A 60 28.06 14.03 -28.89
CA GLU A 60 28.98 13.95 -30.03
C GLU A 60 28.34 14.49 -31.33
N ARG A 61 27.10 14.08 -31.63
CA ARG A 61 26.32 14.60 -32.76
C ARG A 61 26.03 16.09 -32.64
N ALA A 62 25.76 16.58 -31.43
CA ALA A 62 25.48 17.99 -31.19
C ALA A 62 26.72 18.88 -31.33
N LEU A 63 27.91 18.38 -30.99
CA LEU A 63 29.17 19.11 -31.10
C LEU A 63 29.68 19.23 -32.54
N SER A 64 29.32 18.28 -33.41
CA SER A 64 29.60 18.38 -34.86
C SER A 64 28.80 19.46 -35.56
N ASP A 65 27.66 19.88 -35.00
CA ASP A 65 26.86 20.98 -35.53
C ASP A 65 27.34 22.33 -34.93
N GLU A 66 27.84 23.21 -35.80
CA GLU A 66 28.40 24.50 -35.41
C GLU A 66 27.37 25.41 -34.72
N THR A 67 26.09 25.33 -35.09
CA THR A 67 25.03 26.17 -34.51
C THR A 67 24.61 25.72 -33.11
N ARG A 68 24.86 24.45 -32.77
CA ARG A 68 24.42 23.83 -31.52
C ARG A 68 25.56 23.58 -30.53
N ARG A 69 26.81 23.75 -30.95
CA ARG A 69 28.01 23.38 -30.18
C ARG A 69 28.04 23.99 -28.78
N ASP A 70 27.72 25.27 -28.64
CA ASP A 70 27.76 25.98 -27.35
C ASP A 70 26.63 25.54 -26.40
N VAL A 71 25.44 25.34 -26.97
CA VAL A 71 24.28 24.81 -26.24
C VAL A 71 24.58 23.38 -25.79
N ALA A 72 25.09 22.54 -26.68
CA ALA A 72 25.42 21.14 -26.41
C ALA A 72 26.35 20.98 -25.19
N ARG A 73 27.46 21.73 -25.13
CA ARG A 73 28.41 21.66 -24.00
C ARG A 73 27.75 21.98 -22.66
N ASN A 74 27.00 23.07 -22.59
CA ASN A 74 26.40 23.52 -21.33
C ASN A 74 25.33 22.55 -20.81
N TYR A 75 24.52 21.97 -21.71
CA TYR A 75 23.47 21.03 -21.32
C TYR A 75 24.00 19.61 -21.10
N SER A 76 25.07 19.19 -21.80
CA SER A 76 25.66 17.85 -21.65
C SER A 76 26.28 17.67 -20.28
N ASP A 77 27.06 18.66 -19.85
CA ASP A 77 27.76 18.62 -18.57
C ASP A 77 26.75 18.59 -17.40
N LYS A 78 25.68 19.38 -17.51
CA LYS A 78 24.59 19.38 -16.53
C LYS A 78 23.81 18.08 -16.53
N ALA A 79 23.50 17.53 -17.70
CA ALA A 79 22.77 16.26 -17.79
C ALA A 79 23.60 15.11 -17.19
N SER A 80 24.90 15.06 -17.48
CA SER A 80 25.82 14.07 -16.89
C SER A 80 25.87 14.22 -15.37
N ALA A 81 26.02 15.45 -14.87
CA ALA A 81 26.05 15.71 -13.43
C ALA A 81 24.77 15.29 -12.71
N GLU A 82 23.60 15.42 -13.35
CA GLU A 82 22.34 14.91 -12.79
C GLU A 82 22.29 13.37 -12.78
N LEU A 83 22.78 12.69 -13.82
CA LEU A 83 22.87 11.22 -13.83
C LEU A 83 23.85 10.70 -12.76
N ASP A 84 25.00 11.37 -12.58
CA ASP A 84 25.96 11.05 -11.51
C ASP A 84 25.33 11.21 -10.13
N ARG A 85 24.62 12.32 -9.88
CA ARG A 85 23.85 12.51 -8.63
C ARG A 85 22.81 11.42 -8.42
N ALA A 86 22.11 10.99 -9.48
CA ALA A 86 21.16 9.89 -9.40
C ALA A 86 21.85 8.59 -8.96
N LYS A 87 23.02 8.29 -9.53
CA LYS A 87 23.83 7.10 -9.22
C LYS A 87 24.39 7.14 -7.80
N ASP A 88 24.87 8.30 -7.35
CA ASP A 88 25.36 8.53 -5.99
C ASP A 88 24.26 8.30 -4.95
N VAL A 89 23.06 8.82 -5.21
CA VAL A 89 21.89 8.60 -4.34
C VAL A 89 21.50 7.11 -4.25
N LEU A 90 21.76 6.33 -5.30
CA LEU A 90 21.58 4.87 -5.30
C LEU A 90 22.78 4.12 -4.68
N GLY A 91 23.90 4.79 -4.41
CA GLY A 91 25.09 4.25 -3.78
C GLY A 91 24.84 3.78 -2.34
N HIS A 92 25.49 2.69 -1.93
CA HIS A 92 25.26 2.04 -0.64
C HIS A 92 26.11 2.57 0.53
N ASN A 93 27.16 3.35 0.25
CA ASN A 93 28.25 3.53 1.23
C ASN A 93 28.07 4.72 2.19
N ASP A 94 27.25 5.72 1.86
CA ASP A 94 27.31 6.97 2.64
C ASP A 94 26.32 7.02 3.81
N HIS A 95 25.20 6.29 3.81
CA HIS A 95 24.16 6.48 4.84
C HIS A 95 23.36 5.22 5.24
N PRO A 96 23.78 4.47 6.28
CA PRO A 96 23.05 3.32 6.82
C PRO A 96 21.61 3.63 7.28
N ARG A 97 21.35 4.89 7.67
CA ARG A 97 20.04 5.37 8.14
C ARG A 97 19.12 5.88 7.03
N ARG A 98 19.62 6.11 5.79
CA ARG A 98 18.83 6.56 4.62
C ARG A 98 18.33 5.41 3.72
N ARG A 99 18.40 4.15 4.18
CA ARG A 99 17.85 2.94 3.54
C ARG A 99 16.33 2.95 3.28
N ARG A 100 15.64 4.08 3.47
CA ARG A 100 14.21 4.21 3.15
C ARG A 100 14.05 4.49 1.67
N VAL A 101 12.96 3.99 1.08
CA VAL A 101 12.47 4.14 -0.32
C VAL A 101 12.53 5.58 -0.89
N ALA A 102 12.79 6.60 -0.06
CA ALA A 102 13.02 7.97 -0.52
C ALA A 102 14.17 8.12 -1.52
N HIS A 103 15.24 7.32 -1.41
CA HIS A 103 16.39 7.40 -2.34
C HIS A 103 16.00 7.09 -3.79
N LEU A 104 15.10 6.13 -4.04
CA LEU A 104 14.59 5.85 -5.38
C LEU A 104 13.85 7.05 -5.99
N GLY A 105 12.99 7.71 -5.20
CA GLY A 105 12.27 8.89 -5.67
C GLY A 105 13.19 10.08 -5.95
N VAL A 106 14.23 10.25 -5.13
CA VAL A 106 15.25 11.29 -5.34
C VAL A 106 16.09 10.97 -6.59
N ALA A 107 16.56 9.72 -6.75
CA ALA A 107 17.31 9.30 -7.94
C ALA A 107 16.47 9.47 -9.22
N GLN A 108 15.19 9.06 -9.20
CA GLN A 108 14.27 9.30 -10.31
C GLN A 108 14.11 10.78 -10.63
N SER A 109 14.09 11.66 -9.61
CA SER A 109 13.99 13.11 -9.85
C SER A 109 15.19 13.69 -10.59
N HIS A 110 16.39 13.17 -10.31
CA HIS A 110 17.62 13.51 -11.03
C HIS A 110 17.62 12.95 -12.46
N VAL A 111 17.16 11.70 -12.65
CA VAL A 111 16.96 11.12 -14.00
C VAL A 111 15.98 11.94 -14.83
N ASP A 112 14.87 12.37 -14.25
CA ASP A 112 13.87 13.18 -14.93
C ASP A 112 14.42 14.57 -15.31
N ALA A 113 15.29 15.14 -14.49
CA ALA A 113 16.00 16.39 -14.76
C ALA A 113 17.01 16.22 -15.91
N ALA A 114 17.81 15.15 -15.88
CA ALA A 114 18.75 14.81 -16.97
C ALA A 114 18.02 14.62 -18.30
N LEU A 115 16.93 13.86 -18.32
CA LEU A 115 16.09 13.67 -19.50
C LEU A 115 15.53 15.01 -20.03
N ASN A 116 15.13 15.93 -19.15
CA ASN A 116 14.67 17.26 -19.57
C ASN A 116 15.80 18.08 -20.21
N LEU A 117 17.01 18.02 -19.65
CA LEU A 117 18.22 18.65 -20.21
C LEU A 117 18.59 18.05 -21.58
N MET A 118 18.42 16.74 -21.77
CA MET A 118 18.66 16.05 -23.03
C MET A 118 17.75 16.53 -24.17
N VAL A 119 16.50 16.89 -23.89
CA VAL A 119 15.57 17.42 -24.92
C VAL A 119 16.11 18.71 -25.57
N TRP A 120 16.83 19.54 -24.81
CA TRP A 120 17.45 20.76 -25.34
C TRP A 120 18.61 20.47 -26.31
N MET A 121 19.24 19.31 -26.17
CA MET A 121 20.35 18.87 -27.04
C MET A 121 19.89 17.94 -28.17
N ALA A 122 18.67 17.40 -28.10
CA ALA A 122 18.18 16.45 -29.08
C ALA A 122 18.06 17.07 -30.48
N SER A 123 18.44 16.32 -31.52
CA SER A 123 18.11 16.71 -32.91
C SER A 123 16.60 16.69 -33.13
N ARG A 124 16.15 17.24 -34.26
CA ARG A 124 14.72 17.14 -34.62
C ARG A 124 14.31 15.66 -34.71
N ASP A 125 15.14 14.84 -35.34
CA ASP A 125 14.88 13.41 -35.55
C ASP A 125 14.87 12.65 -34.22
N ASP A 126 15.75 13.01 -33.28
CA ASP A 126 15.75 12.45 -31.93
C ASP A 126 14.47 12.81 -31.16
N VAL A 127 14.05 14.09 -31.20
CA VAL A 127 12.80 14.53 -30.56
C VAL A 127 11.61 13.82 -31.18
N LYS A 128 11.59 13.67 -32.50
CA LYS A 128 10.56 12.94 -33.22
C LYS A 128 10.49 11.47 -32.81
N ALA A 129 11.62 10.79 -32.70
CA ALA A 129 11.68 9.41 -32.23
C ALA A 129 11.18 9.25 -30.78
N LEU A 130 11.37 10.25 -29.94
CA LEU A 130 10.90 10.26 -28.55
C LEU A 130 9.43 10.70 -28.40
N LEU A 131 8.85 11.29 -29.45
CA LEU A 131 7.55 11.95 -29.39
C LEU A 131 6.40 11.00 -29.00
N PRO A 132 6.30 9.76 -29.51
CA PRO A 132 5.26 8.84 -29.08
C PRO A 132 5.29 8.55 -27.58
N GLN A 133 6.49 8.41 -27.00
CA GLN A 133 6.65 8.20 -25.56
C GLN A 133 6.26 9.45 -24.76
N MET A 134 6.64 10.64 -25.25
CA MET A 134 6.27 11.90 -24.61
C MET A 134 4.75 12.13 -24.63
N LEU A 135 4.10 11.86 -25.77
CA LEU A 135 2.66 11.95 -25.91
C LEU A 135 1.94 10.95 -25.02
N ALA A 136 2.37 9.68 -24.99
CA ALA A 136 1.77 8.68 -24.11
C ALA A 136 1.79 9.14 -22.64
N LEU A 137 2.91 9.71 -22.17
CA LEU A 137 3.02 10.22 -20.81
C LEU A 137 2.10 11.42 -20.55
N ILE A 138 1.98 12.34 -21.52
CA ILE A 138 1.09 13.51 -21.44
C ILE A 138 -0.37 13.06 -21.46
N GLU A 139 -0.76 12.20 -22.39
CA GLU A 139 -2.11 11.70 -22.52
C GLU A 139 -2.57 10.92 -21.30
N GLU A 140 -1.67 10.13 -20.70
CA GLU A 140 -1.94 9.42 -19.47
C GLU A 140 -2.26 10.40 -18.34
N HIS A 141 -1.43 11.43 -18.10
CA HIS A 141 -1.54 12.25 -16.89
C HIS A 141 -2.32 13.56 -17.02
N PHE A 142 -2.67 13.98 -18.24
CA PHE A 142 -3.44 15.19 -18.50
C PHE A 142 -4.89 14.87 -18.87
N ASP A 143 -5.80 15.71 -18.38
CA ASP A 143 -7.20 15.67 -18.75
C ASP A 143 -7.37 15.80 -20.28
N PRO A 144 -8.32 15.08 -20.91
CA PRO A 144 -8.59 15.21 -22.34
C PRO A 144 -8.82 16.64 -22.82
N GLY A 145 -9.36 17.51 -21.95
CA GLY A 145 -9.60 18.93 -22.26
C GLY A 145 -8.43 19.88 -21.97
N ASP A 146 -7.29 19.43 -21.43
CA ASP A 146 -6.18 20.35 -21.11
C ASP A 146 -5.58 20.94 -22.41
N PRO A 147 -5.49 22.28 -22.53
CA PRO A 147 -4.97 22.92 -23.74
C PRO A 147 -3.53 22.52 -24.08
N ARG A 148 -2.75 22.09 -23.07
CA ARG A 148 -1.38 21.60 -23.27
C ARG A 148 -1.35 20.23 -23.94
N ARG A 149 -2.27 19.33 -23.56
CA ARG A 149 -2.44 18.02 -24.20
C ARG A 149 -2.81 18.20 -25.66
N VAL A 150 -3.87 18.98 -25.93
CA VAL A 150 -4.34 19.27 -27.30
C VAL A 150 -3.21 19.86 -28.17
N ARG A 151 -2.47 20.84 -27.64
CA ARG A 151 -1.36 21.47 -28.38
C ARG A 151 -0.19 20.52 -28.61
N ALA A 152 0.12 19.64 -27.67
CA ALA A 152 1.16 18.63 -27.83
C ALA A 152 0.78 17.59 -28.90
N THR A 153 -0.47 17.11 -28.88
CA THR A 153 -1.00 16.18 -29.90
C THR A 153 -1.01 16.82 -31.29
N GLU A 154 -1.42 18.09 -31.42
CA GLU A 154 -1.39 18.80 -32.71
C GLU A 154 0.03 19.04 -33.22
N LEU A 155 0.97 19.37 -32.32
CA LEU A 155 2.38 19.48 -32.66
C LEU A 155 2.94 18.16 -33.19
N ALA A 156 2.55 17.04 -32.59
CA ALA A 156 2.97 15.72 -33.06
C ALA A 156 2.38 15.36 -34.42
N ARG A 157 1.07 15.61 -34.62
CA ARG A 157 0.40 15.37 -35.90
C ARG A 157 1.05 16.15 -37.04
N ARG A 158 1.44 17.41 -36.80
CA ARG A 158 2.18 18.25 -37.76
C ARG A 158 3.54 17.65 -38.11
N LEU A 159 4.30 17.20 -37.11
CA LEU A 159 5.62 16.60 -37.31
C LEU A 159 5.59 15.24 -38.03
N GLU A 160 4.47 14.52 -37.95
CA GLU A 160 4.20 13.30 -38.70
C GLU A 160 3.76 13.60 -40.15
N HIS A 161 2.82 14.53 -40.36
CA HIS A 161 2.32 14.88 -41.71
C HIS A 161 3.39 15.53 -42.60
N ASP A 162 4.27 16.35 -42.03
CA ASP A 162 5.33 17.01 -42.80
C ASP A 162 6.40 16.02 -43.34
N GLU A 163 6.39 14.75 -42.91
CA GLU A 163 7.27 13.69 -43.42
C GLU A 163 6.67 12.94 -44.62
N GLU A 164 5.36 12.69 -44.63
CA GLU A 164 4.68 12.07 -45.78
C GLU A 164 4.81 12.95 -47.04
N VAL A 165 4.79 14.28 -46.87
CA VAL A 165 4.91 15.24 -47.98
C VAL A 165 6.34 15.35 -48.52
N ASP A 166 7.37 15.23 -47.66
CA ASP A 166 8.78 15.29 -48.09
C ASP A 166 9.20 14.01 -48.84
N HIS A 167 8.53 12.87 -48.58
CA HIS A 167 8.82 11.60 -49.24
C HIS A 167 8.41 11.57 -50.72
N ASP A 168 7.48 12.45 -51.14
CA ASP A 168 6.99 12.61 -52.53
C ASP A 168 7.84 13.57 -53.38
N GLY A 169 9.01 14.00 -52.90
CA GLY A 169 10.03 14.68 -53.72
C GLY A 169 9.77 16.16 -54.06
N ALA A 170 8.71 16.75 -53.52
CA ALA A 170 8.44 18.18 -53.63
C ALA A 170 9.10 18.94 -52.47
N GLY A 171 10.40 19.25 -52.61
CA GLY A 171 11.28 19.86 -51.59
C GLY A 171 10.76 21.16 -50.96
N THR A 172 9.85 21.02 -50.00
CA THR A 172 9.20 22.10 -49.29
C THR A 172 9.62 22.04 -47.83
N SER A 173 10.66 22.81 -47.49
CA SER A 173 11.14 23.13 -46.13
C SER A 173 10.64 22.20 -45.02
N ALA A 174 11.36 21.10 -44.83
CA ALA A 174 11.34 20.26 -43.63
C ALA A 174 11.00 21.08 -42.37
N ALA A 175 9.79 20.93 -41.83
CA ALA A 175 9.27 21.82 -40.79
C ALA A 175 10.19 21.83 -39.55
N VAL A 176 10.95 22.91 -39.40
CA VAL A 176 11.90 23.09 -38.31
C VAL A 176 11.12 23.28 -37.01
N LEU A 177 11.31 22.36 -36.06
CA LEU A 177 10.81 22.50 -34.69
C LEU A 177 11.37 23.79 -34.09
N THR A 178 10.50 24.78 -33.90
CA THR A 178 10.91 26.09 -33.38
C THR A 178 11.41 25.96 -31.95
N LEU A 179 12.28 26.89 -31.53
CA LEU A 179 12.76 26.93 -30.14
C LEU A 179 11.59 26.97 -29.13
N SER A 180 10.54 27.73 -29.46
CA SER A 180 9.32 27.85 -28.65
C SER A 180 8.56 26.51 -28.52
N GLU A 181 8.44 25.74 -29.60
CA GLU A 181 7.80 24.42 -29.57
C GLU A 181 8.61 23.41 -28.75
N ARG A 182 9.94 23.46 -28.81
CA ARG A 182 10.83 22.63 -27.97
C ARG A 182 10.68 22.96 -26.49
N VAL A 183 10.69 24.24 -26.14
CA VAL A 183 10.46 24.71 -24.76
C VAL A 183 9.12 24.18 -24.26
N PHE A 184 8.07 24.34 -25.08
CA PHE A 184 6.74 23.91 -24.75
C PHE A 184 6.66 22.40 -24.49
N LEU A 185 7.25 21.58 -25.36
CA LEU A 185 7.23 20.13 -25.21
C LEU A 185 8.01 19.68 -23.97
N ALA A 186 9.22 20.21 -23.77
CA ALA A 186 10.07 19.90 -22.61
C ALA A 186 9.37 20.24 -21.28
N GLU A 187 8.81 21.45 -21.18
CA GLU A 187 8.08 21.88 -19.98
C GLU A 187 6.83 21.02 -19.73
N THR A 188 6.07 20.69 -20.79
CA THR A 188 4.85 19.87 -20.68
C THR A 188 5.18 18.45 -20.23
N VAL A 189 6.22 17.82 -20.77
CA VAL A 189 6.69 16.50 -20.33
C VAL A 189 7.21 16.56 -18.90
N SER A 190 7.95 17.62 -18.53
CA SER A 190 8.44 17.79 -17.16
C SER A 190 7.28 17.89 -16.16
N LEU A 191 6.20 18.57 -16.55
CA LEU A 191 4.98 18.68 -15.77
C LEU A 191 4.27 17.33 -15.65
N ALA A 192 4.16 16.57 -16.74
CA ALA A 192 3.61 15.21 -16.74
C ALA A 192 4.33 14.32 -15.70
N ARG A 193 5.67 14.32 -15.71
CA ARG A 193 6.47 13.58 -14.71
C ARG A 193 6.26 14.07 -13.28
N ARG A 194 6.05 15.37 -13.06
CA ARG A 194 5.70 15.91 -11.73
C ARG A 194 4.34 15.40 -11.26
N LEU A 195 3.36 15.30 -12.15
CA LEU A 195 2.02 14.76 -11.84
C LEU A 195 2.10 13.28 -11.45
N LEU A 196 2.73 12.45 -12.28
CA LEU A 196 3.00 11.03 -11.99
C LEU A 196 3.63 10.83 -10.60
N ARG A 197 4.64 11.64 -10.26
CA ARG A 197 5.31 11.57 -8.95
C ARG A 197 4.38 11.95 -7.81
N LYS A 198 3.55 12.99 -7.97
CA LYS A 198 2.60 13.41 -6.94
C LYS A 198 1.57 12.33 -6.64
N GLU A 199 1.08 11.65 -7.67
CA GLU A 199 0.14 10.53 -7.56
C GLU A 199 0.79 9.32 -6.87
N THR A 200 2.00 8.96 -7.28
CA THR A 200 2.79 7.90 -6.64
C THR A 200 3.04 8.19 -5.15
N LEU A 201 3.29 9.45 -4.78
CA LEU A 201 3.46 9.85 -3.38
C LEU A 201 2.17 9.71 -2.55
N ARG A 202 1.00 9.97 -3.15
CA ARG A 202 -0.30 9.75 -2.48
C ARG A 202 -0.52 8.29 -2.17
N VAL A 203 -0.28 7.40 -3.15
CA VAL A 203 -0.35 5.94 -2.94
C VAL A 203 0.59 5.51 -1.82
N ARG A 204 1.82 5.99 -1.84
CA ARG A 204 2.78 5.67 -0.79
C ARG A 204 2.31 6.13 0.59
N SER A 205 1.82 7.37 0.71
CA SER A 205 1.28 7.90 1.96
C SER A 205 0.13 7.03 2.46
N PHE A 206 -0.81 6.68 1.58
CA PHE A 206 -1.93 5.80 1.89
C PHE A 206 -1.47 4.43 2.42
N VAL A 207 -0.54 3.77 1.71
CA VAL A 207 0.01 2.47 2.15
C VAL A 207 0.64 2.56 3.53
N TRP A 208 1.40 3.63 3.79
CA TRP A 208 2.03 3.83 5.10
C TRP A 208 1.00 4.07 6.22
N ILE A 209 -0.05 4.83 5.95
CA ILE A 209 -1.15 5.05 6.90
C ILE A 209 -1.84 3.73 7.20
N VAL A 210 -2.24 2.98 6.17
CA VAL A 210 -2.93 1.69 6.33
C VAL A 210 -2.03 0.70 7.09
N ALA A 211 -0.75 0.59 6.73
CA ALA A 211 0.19 -0.27 7.44
C ALA A 211 0.33 0.12 8.93
N SER A 212 0.38 1.42 9.22
CA SER A 212 0.46 1.92 10.60
C SER A 212 -0.80 1.58 11.40
N VAL A 213 -1.98 1.73 10.79
CA VAL A 213 -3.26 1.33 11.39
C VAL A 213 -3.31 -0.18 11.61
N THR A 214 -2.90 -0.99 10.63
CA THR A 214 -2.80 -2.44 10.76
C THR A 214 -1.92 -2.83 11.94
N VAL A 215 -0.73 -2.25 12.07
CA VAL A 215 0.16 -2.49 13.22
C VAL A 215 -0.52 -2.07 14.52
N GLY A 216 -1.15 -0.91 14.58
CA GLY A 216 -1.90 -0.44 15.75
C GLY A 216 -3.01 -1.41 16.17
N LEU A 217 -3.80 -1.90 15.22
CA LEU A 217 -4.85 -2.88 15.48
C LEU A 217 -4.31 -4.25 15.86
N THR A 218 -3.19 -4.69 15.28
CA THR A 218 -2.51 -5.92 15.70
C THR A 218 -1.99 -5.80 17.13
N VAL A 219 -1.40 -4.65 17.50
CA VAL A 219 -0.98 -4.39 18.88
C VAL A 219 -2.18 -4.36 19.82
N ALA A 220 -3.31 -3.77 19.40
CA ALA A 220 -4.55 -3.79 20.19
C ALA A 220 -5.08 -5.22 20.38
N ALA A 221 -5.15 -6.02 19.32
CA ALA A 221 -5.57 -7.43 19.38
C ALA A 221 -4.66 -8.25 20.31
N VAL A 222 -3.34 -8.16 20.14
CA VAL A 222 -2.37 -8.81 21.04
C VAL A 222 -2.50 -8.27 22.46
N GLY A 223 -2.76 -6.97 22.63
CA GLY A 223 -3.02 -6.35 23.91
C GLY A 223 -4.23 -6.93 24.62
N VAL A 224 -5.34 -7.15 23.90
CA VAL A 224 -6.55 -7.82 24.42
C VAL A 224 -6.22 -9.26 24.80
N ALA A 225 -5.55 -10.02 23.93
CA ALA A 225 -5.12 -11.38 24.20
C ALA A 225 -4.29 -11.48 25.50
N VAL A 226 -3.27 -10.63 25.62
CA VAL A 226 -2.36 -10.59 26.78
C VAL A 226 -3.10 -10.12 28.03
N MET A 227 -3.94 -9.10 27.92
CA MET A 227 -4.74 -8.60 29.04
C MET A 227 -5.66 -9.69 29.59
N SER A 228 -6.30 -10.46 28.72
CA SER A 228 -7.18 -11.57 29.12
C SER A 228 -6.44 -12.73 29.79
N CYS A 229 -5.14 -12.92 29.47
CA CYS A 229 -4.30 -13.88 30.19
C CYS A 229 -3.85 -13.37 31.57
N ILE A 230 -3.74 -12.06 31.77
CA ILE A 230 -3.27 -11.46 33.04
C ILE A 230 -4.46 -11.22 33.99
N TRP A 231 -5.60 -10.80 33.45
CA TRP A 231 -6.83 -10.49 34.19
C TRP A 231 -7.98 -11.39 33.74
N GLU A 232 -7.97 -12.63 34.24
CA GLU A 232 -8.94 -13.69 33.91
C GLU A 232 -10.41 -13.30 34.23
N THR A 233 -10.62 -12.30 35.07
CA THR A 233 -11.94 -11.94 35.63
C THR A 233 -12.52 -10.62 35.14
N ALA A 234 -11.76 -9.81 34.37
CA ALA A 234 -12.19 -8.45 34.07
C ALA A 234 -13.46 -8.42 33.19
N ILE A 235 -13.62 -9.35 32.24
CA ILE A 235 -14.82 -9.47 31.38
C ILE A 235 -14.99 -10.93 30.91
N PRO A 236 -15.86 -11.77 31.51
CA PRO A 236 -16.07 -13.14 31.02
C PRO A 236 -16.92 -13.17 29.74
N LEU A 237 -16.45 -13.83 28.67
CA LEU A 237 -17.17 -14.09 27.41
C LEU A 237 -18.23 -15.22 27.53
N CYS A 238 -18.73 -15.44 28.74
CA CYS A 238 -19.67 -16.52 29.02
C CYS A 238 -21.11 -16.04 28.88
N PHE A 239 -22.01 -16.94 28.52
CA PHE A 239 -23.45 -16.71 28.44
C PHE A 239 -24.16 -17.55 29.50
N THR A 240 -25.29 -17.05 29.99
CA THR A 240 -26.10 -17.72 31.02
C THR A 240 -27.51 -18.00 30.50
N PRO A 241 -27.66 -18.87 29.48
CA PRO A 241 -28.96 -19.25 28.96
C PRO A 241 -29.83 -19.89 30.04
N GLU A 242 -31.13 -19.58 30.00
CA GLU A 242 -32.17 -20.24 30.77
C GLU A 242 -32.94 -21.20 29.86
N ALA A 243 -33.00 -22.47 30.24
CA ALA A 243 -33.78 -23.48 29.54
C ALA A 243 -34.51 -24.36 30.55
N ASN A 244 -35.83 -24.48 30.42
CA ASN A 244 -36.69 -25.29 31.29
C ASN A 244 -36.51 -24.99 32.80
N GLY A 245 -36.39 -23.70 33.16
CA GLY A 245 -36.19 -23.24 34.55
C GLY A 245 -34.81 -23.57 35.14
N LYS A 246 -33.86 -24.02 34.31
CA LYS A 246 -32.47 -24.26 34.70
C LYS A 246 -31.52 -23.31 33.96
N TYR A 247 -30.50 -22.87 34.68
CA TYR A 247 -29.46 -21.99 34.16
C TYR A 247 -28.18 -22.77 33.91
N LYS A 248 -27.52 -22.49 32.79
CA LYS A 248 -26.20 -23.08 32.47
C LYS A 248 -25.22 -21.95 32.19
N VAL A 249 -23.97 -22.07 32.63
CA VAL A 249 -22.90 -21.16 32.21
C VAL A 249 -22.18 -21.80 31.03
N VAL A 250 -22.09 -21.07 29.93
CA VAL A 250 -21.44 -21.55 28.70
C VAL A 250 -20.39 -20.54 28.27
N CYS A 251 -19.14 -20.97 28.13
CA CYS A 251 -18.01 -20.16 27.70
C CYS A 251 -17.42 -20.76 26.40
N PRO A 252 -16.55 -20.01 25.67
CA PRO A 252 -15.93 -20.47 24.43
C PRO A 252 -15.11 -21.77 24.52
N SER A 253 -14.63 -22.18 25.70
CA SER A 253 -13.87 -23.44 25.85
C SER A 253 -14.46 -24.42 26.86
N SER A 254 -15.43 -24.02 27.68
CA SER A 254 -15.98 -24.88 28.71
C SER A 254 -17.43 -24.51 29.07
N PHE A 255 -18.12 -25.43 29.76
CA PHE A 255 -19.48 -25.23 30.20
C PHE A 255 -19.69 -25.84 31.59
N SER A 256 -20.64 -25.29 32.34
CA SER A 256 -21.01 -25.77 33.68
C SER A 256 -22.13 -26.80 33.64
N VAL A 257 -22.35 -27.45 34.79
CA VAL A 257 -23.58 -28.19 35.07
C VAL A 257 -24.75 -27.20 35.17
N ALA A 258 -25.97 -27.68 34.93
CA ALA A 258 -27.19 -26.89 35.07
C ALA A 258 -27.48 -26.57 36.56
N TYR A 259 -27.92 -25.35 36.83
CA TYR A 259 -28.27 -24.82 38.14
C TYR A 259 -29.76 -24.49 38.19
N ASP A 260 -30.42 -24.74 39.32
CA ASP A 260 -31.84 -24.41 39.51
C ASP A 260 -32.09 -22.93 39.87
N ARG A 261 -31.02 -22.12 39.97
CA ARG A 261 -31.06 -20.69 40.28
C ARG A 261 -30.08 -19.93 39.38
N PRO A 262 -30.27 -18.61 39.18
CA PRO A 262 -29.34 -17.79 38.42
C PRO A 262 -27.90 -17.93 38.96
N PRO A 263 -26.89 -18.15 38.09
CA PRO A 263 -25.53 -18.42 38.53
C PRO A 263 -24.91 -17.18 39.17
N THR A 264 -24.27 -17.37 40.32
CA THR A 264 -23.52 -16.32 41.02
C THR A 264 -22.21 -16.01 40.28
N ALA A 265 -21.65 -14.80 40.45
CA ALA A 265 -20.37 -14.40 39.86
C ALA A 265 -19.24 -15.43 40.08
N LYS A 266 -19.15 -16.04 41.28
CA LYS A 266 -18.17 -17.11 41.59
C LYS A 266 -18.35 -18.39 40.75
N GLN A 267 -19.58 -18.70 40.33
CA GLN A 267 -19.85 -19.88 39.49
C GLN A 267 -19.47 -19.61 38.03
N ILE A 268 -19.67 -18.37 37.57
CA ILE A 268 -19.22 -17.90 36.24
C ILE A 268 -17.69 -17.91 36.18
N GLU A 269 -17.03 -17.35 37.19
CA GLU A 269 -15.58 -17.30 37.32
C GLU A 269 -14.94 -18.71 37.26
N ARG A 270 -15.51 -19.70 37.98
CA ARG A 270 -15.02 -21.10 37.95
C ARG A 270 -15.08 -21.77 36.58
N THR A 271 -15.99 -21.32 35.72
CA THR A 271 -16.18 -21.89 34.37
C THR A 271 -15.38 -21.10 33.33
N THR A 272 -15.01 -19.86 33.64
CA THR A 272 -14.24 -19.00 32.74
C THR A 272 -12.80 -19.51 32.66
N ARG A 273 -12.21 -19.50 31.46
CA ARG A 273 -10.80 -19.79 31.27
C ARG A 273 -10.09 -18.66 30.54
N ALA A 274 -8.84 -18.38 30.90
CA ALA A 274 -8.01 -17.37 30.23
C ALA A 274 -7.93 -17.56 28.69
N GLN A 275 -8.00 -18.82 28.23
CA GLN A 275 -7.94 -19.16 26.80
C GLN A 275 -9.21 -18.82 26.00
N ASP A 276 -10.32 -18.46 26.65
CA ASP A 276 -11.61 -18.19 25.98
C ASP A 276 -11.49 -17.04 24.97
N TYR A 277 -10.75 -15.98 25.31
CA TYR A 277 -10.46 -14.86 24.42
C TYR A 277 -9.57 -15.27 23.24
N LEU A 278 -8.52 -16.04 23.52
CA LEU A 278 -7.58 -16.50 22.49
C LEU A 278 -8.30 -17.35 21.42
N ILE A 279 -9.23 -18.22 21.84
CA ILE A 279 -10.03 -19.03 20.91
C ILE A 279 -10.88 -18.14 20.01
N VAL A 280 -11.57 -17.15 20.59
CA VAL A 280 -12.41 -16.22 19.82
C VAL A 280 -11.59 -15.39 18.84
N GLU A 281 -10.44 -14.87 19.26
CA GLU A 281 -9.54 -14.10 18.39
C GLU A 281 -8.97 -14.94 17.25
N ILE A 282 -8.54 -16.19 17.51
CA ILE A 282 -8.04 -17.10 16.48
C ILE A 282 -9.16 -17.41 15.48
N VAL A 283 -10.37 -17.68 15.95
CA VAL A 283 -11.52 -17.95 15.08
C VAL A 283 -11.87 -16.73 14.23
N GLY A 284 -11.83 -15.53 14.81
CA GLY A 284 -12.00 -14.26 14.12
C GLY A 284 -10.93 -14.04 13.03
N LEU A 285 -9.67 -14.32 13.36
CA LEU A 285 -8.53 -14.24 12.43
C LEU A 285 -8.65 -15.25 11.28
N LEU A 286 -9.08 -16.48 11.56
CA LEU A 286 -9.30 -17.52 10.53
C LEU A 286 -10.41 -17.08 9.56
N SER A 287 -11.52 -16.57 10.10
CA SER A 287 -12.63 -16.04 9.31
C SER A 287 -12.19 -14.86 8.43
N ALA A 288 -11.36 -13.97 8.99
CA ALA A 288 -10.71 -12.89 8.27
C ALA A 288 -9.80 -13.38 7.14
N SER A 289 -9.02 -14.42 7.40
CA SER A 289 -8.07 -14.97 6.43
C SER A 289 -8.80 -15.51 5.21
N ILE A 290 -9.97 -16.13 5.39
CA ILE A 290 -10.82 -16.58 4.28
C ILE A 290 -11.30 -15.39 3.45
N ALA A 291 -11.77 -14.31 4.12
CA ALA A 291 -12.16 -13.07 3.45
C ALA A 291 -10.99 -12.44 2.67
N ALA A 292 -9.81 -12.37 3.28
CA ALA A 292 -8.59 -11.85 2.66
C ALA A 292 -8.17 -12.68 1.43
N ALA A 293 -8.19 -14.01 1.53
CA ALA A 293 -7.87 -14.92 0.43
C ALA A 293 -8.85 -14.76 -0.75
N ALA A 294 -10.15 -14.59 -0.46
CA ALA A 294 -11.15 -14.34 -1.49
C ALA A 294 -10.89 -13.02 -2.24
N THR A 295 -10.44 -11.98 -1.54
CA THR A 295 -10.04 -10.72 -2.19
C THR A 295 -8.74 -10.84 -2.98
N LEU A 296 -7.77 -11.61 -2.49
CA LEU A 296 -6.47 -11.75 -3.15
C LEU A 296 -6.58 -12.49 -4.49
N LYS A 297 -7.47 -13.50 -4.59
CA LYS A 297 -7.73 -14.26 -5.83
C LYS A 297 -8.23 -13.40 -6.99
N ARG A 298 -8.74 -12.19 -6.73
CA ARG A 298 -9.27 -11.28 -7.76
C ARG A 298 -8.22 -10.31 -8.29
N ILE A 299 -7.04 -10.26 -7.68
CA ILE A 299 -5.98 -9.33 -8.08
C ILE A 299 -5.26 -9.91 -9.29
N ARG A 300 -5.30 -9.18 -10.40
CA ARG A 300 -4.35 -9.34 -11.51
C ARG A 300 -3.13 -8.47 -11.19
N GLY A 301 -1.93 -8.92 -11.55
CA GLY A 301 -0.66 -8.32 -11.11
C GLY A 301 -0.64 -6.79 -11.20
N THR A 302 -0.07 -6.13 -10.18
CA THR A 302 0.01 -4.67 -10.13
C THR A 302 1.35 -4.20 -10.69
N ALA A 303 1.34 -3.29 -11.67
CA ALA A 303 2.56 -2.71 -12.24
C ALA A 303 3.28 -1.73 -11.29
N LEU A 304 2.60 -1.31 -10.22
CA LEU A 304 3.14 -0.37 -9.25
C LEU A 304 3.99 -1.08 -8.19
N PRO A 305 5.10 -0.45 -7.71
CA PRO A 305 5.94 -0.93 -6.59
C PRO A 305 5.21 -1.21 -5.28
N TYR A 306 3.97 -0.75 -5.18
CA TYR A 306 3.22 -0.62 -3.95
C TYR A 306 2.02 -1.55 -4.05
N ASN A 307 2.12 -2.73 -3.41
CA ASN A 307 1.04 -3.69 -3.32
C ASN A 307 -0.05 -3.20 -2.35
N VAL A 308 -0.73 -2.10 -2.69
CA VAL A 308 -1.87 -1.54 -1.93
C VAL A 308 -2.89 -2.62 -1.57
N PRO A 309 -3.29 -3.53 -2.49
CA PRO A 309 -4.25 -4.56 -2.16
C PRO A 309 -3.74 -5.51 -1.06
N VAL A 310 -2.45 -5.84 -1.06
CA VAL A 310 -1.86 -6.71 -0.04
C VAL A 310 -1.94 -6.04 1.34
N VAL A 311 -1.58 -4.76 1.44
CA VAL A 311 -1.63 -4.04 2.72
C VAL A 311 -3.06 -3.90 3.24
N LEU A 312 -4.03 -3.71 2.35
CA LEU A 312 -5.45 -3.72 2.70
C LEU A 312 -5.94 -5.11 3.14
N THR A 313 -5.47 -6.20 2.52
CA THR A 313 -5.79 -7.56 2.99
C THR A 313 -5.20 -7.85 4.36
N LEU A 314 -3.99 -7.35 4.66
CA LEU A 314 -3.36 -7.51 5.97
C LEU A 314 -4.13 -6.77 7.08
N LEU A 315 -4.74 -5.62 6.77
CA LEU A 315 -5.61 -4.89 7.71
C LEU A 315 -6.80 -5.73 8.19
N LYS A 316 -7.30 -6.66 7.37
CA LYS A 316 -8.46 -7.50 7.70
C LYS A 316 -8.16 -8.52 8.80
N LEU A 317 -6.91 -8.94 8.96
CA LEU A 317 -6.57 -9.95 9.96
C LEU A 317 -6.82 -9.47 11.40
N PRO A 318 -6.22 -8.35 11.86
CA PRO A 318 -6.49 -7.85 13.21
C PRO A 318 -7.92 -7.33 13.36
N MET A 319 -8.52 -6.78 12.31
CA MET A 319 -9.93 -6.36 12.33
C MET A 319 -10.84 -7.55 12.63
N GLY A 320 -10.68 -8.70 11.98
CA GLY A 320 -11.55 -9.85 12.21
C GLY A 320 -11.39 -10.48 13.59
N ALA A 321 -10.18 -10.49 14.13
CA ALA A 321 -9.95 -10.91 15.52
C ALA A 321 -10.69 -9.98 16.51
N LEU A 322 -10.55 -8.67 16.33
CA LEU A 322 -11.20 -7.67 17.19
C LEU A 322 -12.72 -7.66 17.03
N THR A 323 -13.24 -7.77 15.81
CA THR A 323 -14.70 -7.77 15.58
C THR A 323 -15.36 -9.02 16.14
N ALA A 324 -14.69 -10.18 16.12
CA ALA A 324 -15.20 -11.39 16.76
C ALA A 324 -15.39 -11.21 18.28
N GLY A 325 -14.38 -10.67 18.96
CA GLY A 325 -14.46 -10.37 20.39
C GLY A 325 -15.51 -9.30 20.72
N LEU A 326 -15.47 -8.16 20.02
CA LEU A 326 -16.42 -7.06 20.22
C LEU A 326 -17.87 -7.46 19.92
N GLY A 327 -18.09 -8.29 18.89
CA GLY A 327 -19.43 -8.80 18.55
C GLY A 327 -20.03 -9.66 19.65
N LEU A 328 -19.24 -10.57 20.23
CA LEU A 328 -19.69 -11.38 21.38
C LEU A 328 -19.94 -10.54 22.64
N LEU A 329 -19.12 -9.50 22.87
CA LEU A 329 -19.36 -8.55 23.97
C LEU A 329 -20.66 -7.76 23.77
N LEU A 330 -20.96 -7.36 22.52
CA LEU A 330 -22.23 -6.71 22.15
C LEU A 330 -23.45 -7.62 22.40
N MET A 331 -23.36 -8.91 22.02
CA MET A 331 -24.41 -9.88 22.30
C MET A 331 -24.63 -10.06 23.81
N ARG A 332 -23.54 -10.14 24.58
CA ARG A 332 -23.60 -10.24 26.05
C ARG A 332 -24.19 -8.98 26.69
N GLY A 333 -23.94 -7.81 26.11
CA GLY A 333 -24.49 -6.54 26.58
C GLY A 333 -26.01 -6.41 26.49
N GLY A 334 -26.71 -7.39 25.89
CA GLY A 334 -28.17 -7.39 25.78
C GLY A 334 -28.72 -6.35 24.79
N PHE A 335 -27.85 -5.74 23.98
CA PHE A 335 -28.24 -4.73 22.99
C PHE A 335 -29.11 -5.30 21.85
N VAL A 336 -29.05 -6.62 21.63
CA VAL A 336 -29.89 -7.32 20.65
C VAL A 336 -30.80 -8.31 21.37
N PRO A 337 -32.11 -8.01 21.50
CA PRO A 337 -33.06 -8.91 22.16
C PRO A 337 -33.09 -10.29 21.47
N GLY A 338 -33.07 -11.36 22.26
CA GLY A 338 -33.26 -12.73 21.77
C GLY A 338 -32.01 -13.44 21.24
N LEU A 339 -30.86 -12.75 21.11
CA LEU A 339 -29.60 -13.37 20.67
C LEU A 339 -28.64 -13.73 21.83
N SER A 340 -28.97 -13.41 23.08
CA SER A 340 -28.09 -13.64 24.24
C SER A 340 -28.19 -15.05 24.84
N ALA A 341 -29.08 -15.90 24.34
CA ALA A 341 -29.33 -17.25 24.85
C ALA A 341 -28.49 -18.33 24.14
N LEU A 342 -27.18 -18.11 23.99
CA LEU A 342 -26.29 -19.11 23.42
C LEU A 342 -26.15 -20.29 24.39
N ASP A 343 -26.58 -21.47 23.95
CA ASP A 343 -26.72 -22.67 24.80
C ASP A 343 -25.51 -23.62 24.78
N SER A 344 -24.59 -23.38 23.84
CA SER A 344 -23.48 -24.26 23.53
C SER A 344 -22.24 -23.51 23.06
N THR A 345 -21.08 -24.07 23.38
CA THR A 345 -19.78 -23.56 22.97
C THR A 345 -19.67 -23.44 21.44
N ALA A 346 -20.27 -24.39 20.70
CA ALA A 346 -20.30 -24.37 19.24
C ALA A 346 -21.06 -23.16 18.68
N GLN A 347 -22.17 -22.73 19.32
CA GLN A 347 -22.88 -21.52 18.91
C GLN A 347 -22.03 -20.27 19.15
N ILE A 348 -21.29 -20.19 20.25
CA ILE A 348 -20.39 -19.05 20.54
C ILE A 348 -19.32 -18.95 19.46
N ILE A 349 -18.71 -20.08 19.10
CA ILE A 349 -17.72 -20.15 18.02
C ILE A 349 -18.36 -19.78 16.66
N GLY A 350 -19.56 -20.27 16.37
CA GLY A 350 -20.29 -19.93 15.15
C GLY A 350 -20.56 -18.43 15.02
N TRP A 351 -20.99 -17.77 16.10
CA TRP A 351 -21.17 -16.32 16.12
C TRP A 351 -19.84 -15.57 16.03
N ALA A 352 -18.77 -16.06 16.65
CA ALA A 352 -17.43 -15.50 16.47
C ALA A 352 -16.97 -15.54 15.00
N ILE A 353 -17.28 -16.61 14.27
CA ILE A 353 -17.03 -16.71 12.82
C ILE A 353 -17.81 -15.64 12.07
N ILE A 354 -19.12 -15.53 12.34
CA ILE A 354 -19.99 -14.56 11.68
C ILE A 354 -19.48 -13.13 11.90
N PHE A 355 -19.14 -12.75 13.14
CA PHE A 355 -18.61 -11.42 13.43
C PHE A 355 -17.18 -11.19 12.92
N GLY A 356 -16.34 -12.23 12.93
CA GLY A 356 -15.01 -12.16 12.32
C GLY A 356 -15.09 -11.94 10.80
N TYR A 357 -16.12 -12.50 10.14
CA TYR A 357 -16.37 -12.27 8.71
C TYR A 357 -17.10 -10.95 8.44
N SER A 358 -17.99 -10.51 9.34
CA SER A 358 -18.79 -9.29 9.18
C SER A 358 -17.96 -8.01 9.14
N GLN A 359 -16.67 -8.07 9.52
CA GLN A 359 -15.72 -6.98 9.29
C GLN A 359 -15.71 -6.48 7.84
N GLN A 360 -16.09 -7.33 6.87
CA GLN A 360 -16.21 -6.93 5.46
C GLN A 360 -17.14 -5.72 5.27
N LEU A 361 -18.13 -5.54 6.14
CA LEU A 361 -19.03 -4.38 6.10
C LEU A 361 -18.27 -3.08 6.37
N PHE A 362 -17.31 -3.10 7.30
CA PHE A 362 -16.48 -1.94 7.64
C PHE A 362 -15.30 -1.77 6.67
N THR A 363 -14.66 -2.87 6.26
CA THR A 363 -13.47 -2.79 5.39
C THR A 363 -13.82 -2.45 3.95
N LYS A 364 -15.07 -2.63 3.51
CA LYS A 364 -15.52 -2.22 2.16
C LYS A 364 -15.23 -0.75 1.84
N PHE A 365 -15.41 0.15 2.82
CA PHE A 365 -15.11 1.57 2.61
C PHE A 365 -13.61 1.84 2.50
N VAL A 366 -12.80 1.16 3.31
CA VAL A 366 -11.34 1.30 3.26
C VAL A 366 -10.79 0.68 1.96
N ASP A 367 -11.34 -0.46 1.54
CA ASP A 367 -11.02 -1.12 0.28
C ASP A 367 -11.39 -0.22 -0.92
N SER A 368 -12.54 0.46 -0.90
CA SER A 368 -12.94 1.38 -1.99
C SER A 368 -12.08 2.63 -2.07
N GLN A 369 -11.70 3.22 -0.93
CA GLN A 369 -10.73 4.32 -0.88
C GLN A 369 -9.36 3.90 -1.41
N GLY A 370 -8.92 2.68 -1.07
CA GLY A 370 -7.67 2.13 -1.56
C GLY A 370 -7.64 1.92 -3.08
N GLN A 371 -8.75 1.45 -3.66
CA GLN A 371 -8.90 1.36 -5.12
C GLN A 371 -8.92 2.75 -5.76
N ALA A 372 -9.69 3.69 -5.23
CA ALA A 372 -9.72 5.07 -5.75
C ALA A 372 -8.32 5.73 -5.76
N VAL A 373 -7.52 5.47 -4.74
CA VAL A 373 -6.13 5.96 -4.65
C VAL A 373 -5.22 5.27 -5.68
N LEU A 374 -5.40 3.98 -5.95
CA LEU A 374 -4.67 3.26 -7.00
C LEU A 374 -5.06 3.72 -8.41
N ASP A 375 -6.36 3.88 -8.65
CA ASP A 375 -6.91 4.33 -9.93
C ASP A 375 -6.43 5.76 -10.24
N SER A 376 -6.25 6.59 -9.22
CA SER A 376 -5.71 7.95 -9.37
C SER A 376 -4.26 8.03 -9.87
N VAL A 377 -3.53 6.90 -9.94
CA VAL A 377 -2.18 6.85 -10.52
C VAL A 377 -2.18 6.56 -12.02
N HIS A 378 -3.28 6.02 -12.56
CA HIS A 378 -3.38 5.73 -14.00
C HIS A 378 -3.95 6.92 -14.79
N GLY A 379 -3.83 8.13 -14.24
CA GLY A 379 -4.30 9.35 -14.86
C GLY A 379 -5.83 9.50 -14.98
N PRO A 380 -6.33 10.67 -15.39
CA PRO A 380 -7.77 10.96 -15.45
C PRO A 380 -8.55 10.08 -16.45
N ASN A 381 -7.89 9.42 -17.40
CA ASN A 381 -8.55 8.60 -18.42
C ASN A 381 -9.12 7.27 -17.87
N ASN A 382 -8.73 6.85 -16.65
CA ASN A 382 -9.22 5.62 -16.01
C ASN A 382 -10.28 5.86 -14.93
N LEU A 383 -10.76 7.10 -14.76
CA LEU A 383 -11.93 7.34 -13.93
C LEU A 383 -13.17 6.70 -14.59
N PRO A 384 -14.00 5.94 -13.86
CA PRO A 384 -15.28 5.49 -14.38
C PRO A 384 -16.06 6.72 -14.83
N ALA A 385 -16.52 6.73 -16.08
CA ALA A 385 -17.35 7.81 -16.61
C ALA A 385 -18.48 8.11 -15.61
N PRO A 386 -18.74 9.39 -15.26
CA PRO A 386 -19.86 9.73 -14.41
C PRO A 386 -21.13 9.15 -15.04
N ALA A 387 -21.92 8.41 -14.25
CA ALA A 387 -23.19 7.87 -14.68
C ALA A 387 -24.00 9.01 -15.32
N GLY A 388 -24.25 8.88 -16.63
CA GLY A 388 -25.00 9.87 -17.38
C GLY A 388 -26.38 10.08 -16.75
N PRO A 389 -26.95 11.28 -16.88
CA PRO A 389 -28.25 11.59 -16.28
C PRO A 389 -29.30 10.62 -16.82
N ASP A 390 -30.01 9.96 -15.90
CA ASP A 390 -31.17 9.11 -16.16
C ASP A 390 -32.08 9.77 -17.19
N ALA A 391 -32.15 9.17 -18.38
CA ALA A 391 -33.20 9.43 -19.35
C ALA A 391 -34.50 8.88 -18.75
N ARG A 392 -35.27 9.75 -18.11
CA ARG A 392 -36.67 9.47 -17.77
C ARG A 392 -37.46 9.33 -19.07
N HIS A 393 -38.08 8.17 -19.26
CA HIS A 393 -39.33 8.02 -20.01
C HIS A 393 -40.42 7.53 -19.06
#